data_AF-A0A1M3KK64-F1
#
_entry.id   AF-A0A1M3KK64-F1
#
_cell.length_a   1.000
_cell.length_b   1.000
_cell.length_c   1.000
_cell.angle_alpha   90.00
_cell.angle_beta   90.00
_cell.angle_gamma   90.00
#
_symmetry.space_group_name_H-M   'P 1'
#
loop_
_entity.id
_entity.type
_entity.pdbx_description
1 polymer ?
#
loop_
_entity_poly.entity_id
_entity_poly.type
_entity_poly.pdbx_seq_one_letter_code
_entity_poly.pdbx_strand_id
1 'polypeptide(L)'
;MSTAKPTSGKGFTGAHMLMMAVGFFGVIIAVNITMATLAMKSWTGLVVTNSYVASQEFEEKRLAHEAQRAAGWEAVLTYRPGAARLVILDGARAPIDLGDVSILLNRPVGGHDDKALAFERKADGAYEAAVELPAGLWEATVTAADTALGPFELRERMRVETAP
;
A
#
# COMPACT_ATOMS: atom_id res chain seq x y z
N MET A 1 -79.24 25.88 33.09
CA MET A 1 -79.01 24.88 32.03
C MET A 1 -77.98 25.48 31.08
N SER A 2 -76.69 25.15 31.26
CA SER A 2 -75.59 25.73 30.47
C SER A 2 -74.84 24.59 29.80
N THR A 3 -74.98 24.49 28.48
CA THR A 3 -74.35 23.47 27.64
C THR A 3 -72.95 23.93 27.25
N ALA A 4 -71.92 23.27 27.77
CA ALA A 4 -70.54 23.49 27.37
C ALA A 4 -70.33 23.01 25.92
N LYS A 5 -69.75 23.87 25.07
CA LYS A 5 -69.33 23.53 23.70
C LYS A 5 -68.10 22.62 23.77
N PRO A 6 -68.08 21.47 23.07
CA PRO A 6 -66.87 20.68 22.98
C PRO A 6 -65.83 21.44 22.15
N THR A 7 -64.69 21.76 22.75
CA THR A 7 -63.52 22.26 22.03
C THR A 7 -62.96 21.14 21.17
N SER A 8 -63.06 21.26 19.85
CA SER A 8 -62.41 20.35 18.90
C SER A 8 -60.90 20.52 18.99
N GLY A 9 -60.24 19.68 19.79
CA GLY A 9 -58.79 19.56 19.76
C GLY A 9 -58.35 19.16 18.36
N LYS A 10 -57.35 19.85 17.79
CA LYS A 10 -56.71 19.43 16.53
C LYS A 10 -56.04 18.07 16.79
N GLY A 11 -56.73 16.99 16.43
CA GLY A 11 -56.23 15.64 16.59
C GLY A 11 -54.98 15.40 15.75
N PHE A 12 -54.11 14.53 16.22
CA PHE A 12 -53.04 13.96 15.40
C PHE A 12 -53.69 13.19 14.24
N THR A 13 -53.57 13.68 13.01
CA THR A 13 -54.18 13.09 11.81
C THR A 13 -53.11 12.34 11.02
N GLY A 14 -53.53 11.57 10.01
CA GLY A 14 -52.59 10.96 9.04
C GLY A 14 -51.68 11.98 8.35
N ALA A 15 -52.11 13.24 8.21
CA ALA A 15 -51.27 14.32 7.69
C ALA A 15 -50.15 14.71 8.67
N HIS A 16 -50.42 14.73 9.98
CA HIS A 16 -49.39 14.95 11.01
C HIS A 16 -48.38 13.80 11.00
N MET A 17 -48.84 12.55 10.87
CA MET A 17 -47.97 11.37 10.75
C MET A 17 -47.11 11.42 9.48
N LEU A 18 -47.69 11.80 8.34
CA LEU A 18 -46.97 11.92 7.07
C LEU A 18 -45.87 13.00 7.15
N MET A 19 -46.18 14.18 7.69
CA MET A 19 -45.18 15.25 7.87
C MET A 19 -44.06 14.82 8.81
N MET A 20 -44.38 14.12 9.90
CA MET A 20 -43.38 13.62 10.85
C MET A 20 -42.49 12.53 10.22
N ALA A 21 -43.08 11.61 9.45
CA ALA A 21 -42.33 10.59 8.73
C ALA A 21 -41.39 11.21 7.68
N VAL A 22 -41.89 12.12 6.86
CA VAL A 22 -41.07 12.82 5.84
C VAL A 22 -39.94 13.62 6.50
N GLY A 23 -40.22 14.33 7.60
CA GLY A 23 -39.20 15.06 8.35
C GLY A 23 -38.12 14.13 8.91
N PHE A 24 -38.52 13.01 9.52
CA PHE A 24 -37.60 12.02 10.08
C PHE A 24 -36.68 11.41 9.01
N PHE A 25 -37.25 10.89 7.92
CA PHE A 25 -36.47 10.32 6.83
C PHE A 25 -35.63 11.39 6.11
N GLY A 26 -36.14 12.62 5.98
CA GLY A 26 -35.41 13.75 5.42
C GLY A 26 -34.13 14.06 6.20
N VAL A 27 -34.20 14.07 7.53
CA VAL A 27 -33.01 14.25 8.39
C VAL A 27 -32.02 13.10 8.21
N ILE A 28 -32.48 11.84 8.21
CA ILE A 28 -31.62 10.67 8.00
C ILE A 28 -30.91 10.76 6.65
N ILE A 29 -31.64 11.06 5.57
CA ILE A 29 -31.09 11.20 4.22
C ILE A 29 -30.08 12.34 4.17
N ALA A 30 -30.39 13.50 4.75
CA ALA A 30 -29.50 14.65 4.77
C ALA A 30 -28.19 14.34 5.50
N VAL A 31 -28.26 13.67 6.66
CA VAL A 31 -27.09 13.23 7.41
C VAL A 31 -26.28 12.22 6.60
N ASN A 32 -26.92 11.21 6.01
CA ASN A 32 -26.24 10.20 5.18
C ASN A 32 -25.53 10.82 3.97
N ILE A 33 -26.17 11.75 3.26
CA ILE A 33 -25.55 12.47 2.13
C ILE A 33 -24.42 13.36 2.63
N THR A 34 -24.57 14.04 3.77
CA THR A 34 -23.52 14.87 4.36
C THR A 34 -22.32 14.02 4.75
N MET A 35 -22.54 12.87 5.39
CA MET A 35 -21.48 11.92 5.72
C MET A 35 -20.83 11.35 4.46
N ALA A 36 -21.60 10.97 3.44
CA ALA A 36 -21.06 10.49 2.17
C ALA A 36 -20.22 11.56 1.45
N THR A 37 -20.68 12.82 1.44
CA THR A 37 -19.94 13.94 0.82
C THR A 37 -18.72 14.34 1.62
N LEU A 38 -18.78 14.32 2.94
CA LEU A 38 -17.60 14.50 3.81
C LEU A 38 -16.61 13.37 3.60
N ALA A 39 -17.05 12.11 3.60
CA ALA A 39 -16.20 10.95 3.34
C ALA A 39 -15.53 11.02 1.97
N MET A 40 -16.27 11.37 0.91
CA MET A 40 -15.69 11.60 -0.42
C MET A 40 -14.67 12.75 -0.45
N LYS A 41 -14.87 13.81 0.34
CA LYS A 41 -13.95 14.96 0.40
C LYS A 41 -12.74 14.71 1.33
N SER A 42 -12.90 13.92 2.39
CA SER A 42 -11.88 13.65 3.39
C SER A 42 -11.06 12.39 3.11
N TRP A 43 -11.47 11.56 2.15
CA TRP A 43 -10.71 10.41 1.65
C TRP A 43 -10.19 10.69 0.23
N THR A 44 -9.05 11.37 0.13
CA THR A 44 -8.23 11.35 -1.10
C THR A 44 -7.26 10.17 -1.13
N GLY A 45 -7.37 9.24 -0.16
CA GLY A 45 -6.64 7.98 -0.12
C GLY A 45 -7.24 6.97 -1.08
N LEU A 46 -6.94 7.15 -2.37
CA LEU A 46 -7.22 6.18 -3.43
C LEU A 46 -6.35 4.93 -3.20
N VAL A 47 -6.73 4.08 -2.24
CA VAL A 47 -6.25 2.70 -2.24
C VAL A 47 -7.20 1.93 -3.15
N VAL A 48 -6.69 1.72 -4.36
CA VAL A 48 -7.16 0.83 -5.43
C VAL A 48 -8.07 1.47 -6.48
N THR A 49 -7.53 1.53 -7.71
CA THR A 49 -8.31 1.11 -8.87
C THR A 49 -7.79 -0.27 -9.27
N ASN A 50 -8.70 -1.25 -9.23
CA ASN A 50 -8.64 -2.54 -9.92
C ASN A 50 -8.03 -3.77 -9.19
N SER A 51 -8.82 -4.45 -8.35
CA SER A 51 -8.51 -5.81 -7.84
C SER A 51 -8.27 -6.86 -8.94
N TYR A 52 -8.66 -6.60 -10.20
CA TYR A 52 -8.41 -7.47 -11.35
C TYR A 52 -7.06 -7.15 -12.03
N VAL A 53 -6.62 -5.89 -12.08
CA VAL A 53 -5.24 -5.51 -12.50
C VAL A 53 -4.24 -5.87 -11.39
N ALA A 54 -4.58 -5.65 -10.12
CA ALA A 54 -3.78 -6.15 -9.01
C ALA A 54 -3.62 -7.66 -9.08
N SER A 55 -4.70 -8.42 -9.34
CA SER A 55 -4.61 -9.89 -9.53
C SER A 55 -3.73 -10.29 -10.72
N GLN A 56 -3.75 -9.52 -11.82
CA GLN A 56 -2.88 -9.77 -12.97
C GLN A 56 -1.41 -9.47 -12.66
N GLU A 57 -1.12 -8.36 -11.98
CA GLU A 57 0.22 -8.04 -11.49
C GLU A 57 0.73 -9.11 -10.49
N PHE A 58 -0.15 -9.64 -9.65
CA PHE A 58 0.20 -10.75 -8.75
C PHE A 58 0.53 -12.03 -9.51
N GLU A 59 -0.27 -12.39 -10.53
CA GLU A 59 -0.04 -13.59 -11.32
C GLU A 59 1.23 -13.46 -12.19
N GLU A 60 1.47 -12.29 -12.77
CA GLU A 60 2.68 -11.99 -13.51
C GLU A 60 3.92 -12.09 -12.61
N LYS A 61 3.89 -11.47 -11.42
CA LYS A 61 4.96 -11.58 -10.43
C LYS A 61 5.18 -13.03 -9.97
N ARG A 62 4.11 -13.81 -9.79
CA ARG A 62 4.20 -15.22 -9.40
C ARG A 62 4.91 -16.04 -10.48
N LEU A 63 4.50 -15.88 -11.74
CA LEU A 63 5.10 -16.57 -12.89
C LEU A 63 6.55 -16.15 -13.11
N ALA A 64 6.86 -14.86 -12.99
CA ALA A 64 8.23 -14.35 -13.08
C ALA A 64 9.12 -14.96 -11.99
N HIS A 65 8.65 -14.96 -10.74
CA HIS A 65 9.38 -15.55 -9.62
C HIS A 65 9.60 -17.07 -9.79
N GLU A 66 8.62 -17.80 -10.33
CA GLU A 66 8.78 -19.22 -10.66
C GLU A 66 9.81 -19.45 -11.77
N ALA A 67 9.79 -18.62 -12.82
CA ALA A 67 10.79 -18.67 -13.90
C ALA A 67 12.20 -18.39 -13.39
N GLN A 68 12.36 -17.38 -12.53
CA GLN A 68 13.64 -17.02 -11.90
C GLN A 68 14.17 -18.17 -11.03
N ARG A 69 13.30 -18.80 -10.23
CA ARG A 69 13.68 -19.98 -9.43
C ARG A 69 14.05 -21.18 -10.29
N ALA A 70 13.31 -21.43 -11.37
CA ALA A 70 13.63 -22.51 -12.31
C ALA A 70 14.97 -22.27 -13.04
N ALA A 71 15.32 -21.00 -13.30
CA ALA A 71 16.60 -20.60 -13.84
C ALA A 71 17.76 -20.61 -12.80
N GLY A 72 17.45 -20.92 -11.54
CA GLY A 72 18.44 -20.99 -10.46
C GLY A 72 18.97 -19.63 -10.01
N TRP A 73 18.17 -18.56 -10.16
CA TRP A 73 18.58 -17.23 -9.71
C TRP A 73 18.70 -17.19 -8.18
N GLU A 74 19.84 -16.71 -7.70
CA GLU A 74 20.14 -16.52 -6.29
C GLU A 74 20.44 -15.05 -6.03
N ALA A 75 19.61 -14.43 -5.19
CA ALA A 75 19.73 -13.03 -4.81
C ALA A 75 20.15 -12.92 -3.35
N VAL A 76 21.14 -12.07 -3.09
CA VAL A 76 21.62 -11.79 -1.74
C VAL A 76 21.73 -10.28 -1.58
N LEU A 77 20.90 -9.73 -0.70
CA LEU A 77 21.02 -8.34 -0.26
C LEU A 77 21.85 -8.30 1.03
N THR A 78 22.85 -7.42 1.04
CA THR A 78 23.68 -7.18 2.22
C THR A 78 23.70 -5.69 2.52
N TYR A 79 23.77 -5.36 3.79
CA TYR A 79 24.01 -3.99 4.23
C TYR A 79 25.33 -3.93 4.98
N ARG A 80 26.16 -2.96 4.60
CA ARG A 80 27.31 -2.50 5.37
C ARG A 80 27.04 -1.05 5.79
N PRO A 81 27.63 -0.57 6.89
CA PRO A 81 27.47 0.83 7.28
C PRO A 81 27.72 1.77 6.09
N GLY A 82 26.69 2.52 5.68
CA GLY A 82 26.76 3.47 4.57
C GLY A 82 26.44 2.92 3.18
N ALA A 83 26.25 1.61 2.99
CA ALA A 83 25.95 1.03 1.68
C ALA A 83 25.10 -0.24 1.73
N ALA A 84 24.01 -0.25 0.96
CA ALA A 84 23.27 -1.45 0.61
C ALA A 84 23.87 -2.04 -0.67
N ARG A 85 24.04 -3.36 -0.70
CA ARG A 85 24.65 -4.08 -1.82
C ARG A 85 23.88 -5.34 -2.14
N LEU A 86 23.37 -5.42 -3.37
CA LEU A 86 22.71 -6.57 -3.94
C LEU A 86 23.67 -7.32 -4.87
N VAL A 87 23.76 -8.64 -4.70
CA VAL A 87 24.41 -9.55 -5.63
C VAL A 87 23.37 -10.53 -6.13
N ILE A 88 23.33 -10.74 -7.44
CA ILE A 88 22.39 -11.65 -8.07
C ILE A 88 23.13 -12.53 -9.07
N LEU A 89 22.97 -13.85 -8.94
CA LEU A 89 23.71 -14.85 -9.69
C LEU A 89 22.74 -15.84 -10.34
N ASP A 90 23.08 -16.34 -11.52
CA ASP A 90 22.36 -17.45 -12.16
C ASP A 90 22.83 -18.82 -11.63
N GLY A 91 22.20 -19.89 -12.14
CA GLY A 91 22.59 -21.26 -11.79
C GLY A 91 24.03 -21.64 -12.17
N ALA A 92 24.70 -20.88 -13.03
CA ALA A 92 26.10 -21.03 -13.40
C ALA A 92 27.05 -20.12 -12.58
N ARG A 93 26.53 -19.42 -11.55
CA ARG A 93 27.25 -18.46 -10.71
C ARG A 93 27.74 -17.22 -11.47
N ALA A 94 27.12 -16.88 -12.59
CA ALA A 94 27.39 -15.65 -13.33
C ALA A 94 26.49 -14.50 -12.84
N PRO A 95 27.01 -13.26 -12.72
CA PRO A 95 26.18 -12.09 -12.39
C PRO A 95 25.11 -11.83 -13.44
N ILE A 96 23.87 -11.63 -13.00
CA ILE A 96 22.75 -11.26 -13.89
C ILE A 96 22.60 -9.75 -13.91
N ASP A 97 22.34 -9.20 -15.10
CA ASP A 97 21.95 -7.81 -15.27
C ASP A 97 20.43 -7.67 -15.20
N LEU A 98 19.95 -6.99 -14.17
CA LEU A 98 18.54 -6.66 -13.95
C LEU A 98 18.14 -5.31 -14.54
N GLY A 99 19.06 -4.58 -15.18
CA GLY A 99 18.80 -3.22 -15.68
C GLY A 99 18.62 -2.22 -14.53
N ASP A 100 17.53 -1.46 -14.57
CA ASP A 100 17.21 -0.45 -13.57
C ASP A 100 16.63 -1.09 -12.31
N VAL A 101 17.42 -1.06 -11.24
CA VAL A 101 17.05 -1.64 -9.94
C VAL A 101 16.84 -0.54 -8.92
N SER A 102 15.73 -0.62 -8.19
CA SER A 102 15.41 0.30 -7.09
C SER A 102 15.29 -0.44 -5.76
N ILE A 103 15.60 0.25 -4.67
CA ILE A 103 15.42 -0.25 -3.31
C ILE A 103 14.56 0.73 -2.50
N LEU A 104 13.55 0.18 -1.84
CA LEU A 104 12.77 0.85 -0.82
C LEU A 104 13.14 0.28 0.55
N LEU A 105 13.65 1.14 1.43
CA LEU A 105 13.98 0.83 2.81
C LEU A 105 12.95 1.49 3.71
N ASN A 106 12.25 0.72 4.53
CA ASN A 106 11.29 1.26 5.49
C ASN A 106 11.43 0.62 6.87
N ARG A 107 10.90 1.30 7.89
CA ARG A 107 10.75 0.70 9.21
C ARG A 107 9.46 -0.11 9.26
N PRO A 108 9.50 -1.37 9.73
CA PRO A 108 8.28 -2.17 9.91
C PRO A 108 7.27 -1.55 10.88
N VAL A 109 7.76 -0.70 11.79
CA VAL A 109 6.95 0.00 12.80
C VAL A 109 7.33 1.47 12.78
N GLY A 110 6.33 2.35 12.71
CA GLY A 110 6.54 3.79 12.88
C GLY A 110 6.70 4.60 11.59
N GLY A 111 6.47 4.04 10.40
CA GLY A 111 6.05 4.72 9.15
C GLY A 111 6.66 6.06 8.72
N HIS A 112 7.82 6.46 9.24
CA HIS A 112 8.33 7.82 9.10
C HIS A 112 9.72 7.90 8.45
N ASP A 113 10.36 6.76 8.17
CA ASP A 113 11.75 6.70 7.67
C ASP A 113 11.87 5.95 6.33
N ASP A 114 10.94 6.15 5.40
CA ASP A 114 10.98 5.50 4.10
C ASP A 114 12.07 6.15 3.22
N LYS A 115 12.99 5.33 2.71
CA LYS A 115 14.07 5.76 1.80
C LYS A 115 13.99 4.95 0.50
N ALA A 116 13.67 5.62 -0.60
CA ALA A 116 13.72 5.04 -1.94
C ALA A 116 15.00 5.49 -2.65
N LEU A 117 15.76 4.53 -3.19
CA LEU A 117 17.04 4.78 -3.84
C LEU A 117 17.14 3.94 -5.12
N ALA A 118 17.87 4.43 -6.11
CA ALA A 118 18.29 3.63 -7.26
C ALA A 118 19.63 2.96 -6.93
N PHE A 119 19.80 1.73 -7.36
CA PHE A 119 21.10 1.05 -7.30
C PHE A 119 21.98 1.47 -8.47
N GLU A 120 23.27 1.60 -8.21
CA GLU A 120 24.28 1.71 -9.26
C GLU A 120 24.90 0.34 -9.54
N ARG A 121 24.97 -0.03 -10.82
CA ARG A 121 25.67 -1.25 -11.24
C ARG A 121 27.18 -1.04 -11.19
N LYS A 122 27.88 -1.91 -10.47
CA LYS A 122 29.35 -1.89 -10.30
C LYS A 122 30.02 -2.84 -11.31
N ALA A 123 31.34 -2.65 -11.47
CA ALA A 123 32.13 -3.38 -12.47
C ALA A 123 32.19 -4.91 -12.23
N ASP A 124 31.97 -5.35 -10.99
CA ASP A 124 31.89 -6.75 -10.59
C ASP A 124 30.49 -7.37 -10.81
N GLY A 125 29.55 -6.61 -11.38
CA GLY A 125 28.17 -7.04 -11.62
C GLY A 125 27.24 -6.90 -10.42
N ALA A 126 27.74 -6.43 -9.27
CA ALA A 126 26.89 -6.13 -8.12
C ALA A 126 26.16 -4.79 -8.28
N TYR A 127 25.09 -4.62 -7.52
CA TYR A 127 24.33 -3.39 -7.40
C TYR A 127 24.62 -2.77 -6.05
N GLU A 128 24.94 -1.48 -5.99
CA GLU A 128 25.26 -0.78 -4.74
C GLU A 128 24.59 0.59 -4.65
N ALA A 129 24.02 0.89 -3.50
CA ALA A 129 23.35 2.15 -3.20
C ALA A 129 23.91 2.70 -1.88
N ALA A 130 24.41 3.93 -1.92
CA ALA A 130 24.89 4.61 -0.73
C ALA A 130 23.71 5.02 0.16
N VAL A 131 23.66 4.50 1.38
CA VAL A 131 22.58 4.78 2.33
C VAL A 131 23.05 4.63 3.76
N GLU A 132 22.78 5.65 4.56
CA GLU A 132 22.94 5.58 6.02
C GLU A 132 21.62 5.20 6.67
N LEU A 133 21.62 4.06 7.35
CA LEU A 133 20.50 3.57 8.14
C LEU A 133 20.86 3.64 9.62
N PRO A 134 20.05 4.34 10.45
CA PRO A 134 20.14 4.23 11.89
C PRO A 134 19.92 2.79 12.36
N ALA A 135 20.46 2.48 13.54
CA ALA A 135 20.26 1.18 14.16
C ALA A 135 18.77 0.83 14.32
N GLY A 136 18.48 -0.47 14.26
CA GLY A 136 17.14 -1.01 14.40
C GLY A 136 16.74 -1.95 13.27
N LEU A 137 15.45 -2.29 13.24
CA LEU A 137 14.87 -3.18 12.24
C LEU A 137 14.43 -2.40 11.01
N TRP A 138 14.77 -2.93 9.85
CA TRP A 138 14.45 -2.40 8.53
C TRP A 138 13.88 -3.51 7.65
N GLU A 139 12.98 -3.14 6.76
CA GLU A 139 12.52 -3.99 5.68
C GLU A 139 12.97 -3.34 4.36
N ALA A 140 13.59 -4.15 3.51
CA ALA A 140 14.14 -3.76 2.24
C ALA A 140 13.34 -4.44 1.15
N THR A 141 12.76 -3.65 0.25
CA THR A 141 12.08 -4.14 -0.94
C THR A 141 12.87 -3.69 -2.16
N VAL A 142 13.46 -4.63 -2.87
CA VAL A 142 14.19 -4.40 -4.11
C VAL A 142 13.32 -4.76 -5.29
N THR A 143 13.25 -3.91 -6.29
CA THR A 143 12.45 -4.14 -7.50
C THR A 143 13.22 -3.82 -8.77
N ALA A 144 12.96 -4.60 -9.81
CA ALA A 144 13.33 -4.29 -11.19
C ALA A 144 12.16 -4.67 -12.10
N ALA A 145 11.65 -3.74 -12.90
CA ALA A 145 10.45 -3.97 -13.71
C ALA A 145 10.75 -4.77 -14.98
N ASP A 146 11.86 -4.44 -15.64
CA ASP A 146 12.18 -4.92 -16.99
C ASP A 146 13.37 -5.88 -16.98
N THR A 147 13.15 -7.11 -16.51
CA THR A 147 14.18 -8.17 -16.54
C THR A 147 13.88 -9.23 -17.60
N ALA A 148 14.88 -10.04 -17.94
CA ALA A 148 14.74 -11.12 -18.93
C ALA A 148 13.66 -12.17 -18.58
N LEU A 149 13.29 -12.31 -17.30
CA LEU A 149 12.31 -13.28 -16.81
C LEU A 149 11.07 -12.60 -16.19
N GLY A 150 10.80 -11.34 -16.56
CA GLY A 150 9.68 -10.55 -16.01
C GLY A 150 10.07 -9.73 -14.78
N PRO A 151 9.11 -9.16 -14.04
CA PRO A 151 9.41 -8.32 -12.88
C PRO A 151 10.17 -9.10 -11.80
N PHE A 152 11.19 -8.47 -11.24
CA PHE A 152 11.95 -8.97 -10.10
C PHE A 152 11.54 -8.22 -8.84
N GLU A 153 11.32 -8.97 -7.75
CA GLU A 153 11.03 -8.42 -6.44
C GLU A 153 11.69 -9.26 -5.36
N LEU A 154 12.50 -8.63 -4.50
CA LEU A 154 13.11 -9.23 -3.33
C LEU A 154 12.70 -8.45 -2.09
N ARG A 155 12.17 -9.14 -1.08
CA ARG A 155 11.85 -8.54 0.22
C ARG A 155 12.66 -9.21 1.31
N GLU A 156 13.47 -8.43 2.00
CA GLU A 156 14.27 -8.91 3.11
C GLU A 156 14.11 -8.03 4.34
N ARG A 157 14.13 -8.67 5.51
CA ARG A 157 14.22 -7.96 6.79
C ARG A 157 15.65 -7.99 7.27
N MET A 158 16.18 -6.82 7.55
CA MET A 158 17.55 -6.63 8.01
C MET A 158 17.56 -5.87 9.33
N ARG A 159 18.45 -6.28 10.23
CA ARG A 159 18.73 -5.55 11.47
C ARG A 159 20.04 -4.81 11.30
N VAL A 160 19.99 -3.49 11.48
CA VAL A 160 21.17 -2.64 11.52
C VAL A 160 21.59 -2.50 12.98
N GLU A 161 22.80 -2.93 13.28
CA GLU A 161 23.40 -2.75 14.60
C GLU A 161 24.17 -1.42 14.63
N THR A 162 24.17 -0.77 15.80
CA THR A 162 25.03 0.40 16.01
C THR A 162 26.48 -0.07 15.96
N ALA A 163 27.33 0.59 15.16
CA ALA A 163 28.78 0.34 15.23
C ALA A 163 29.29 0.61 16.67
N PRO A 164 30.22 -0.22 17.20
CA PRO A 164 30.79 -0.04 18.53
C PRO A 164 31.62 1.25 18.67
#